data_AF-A0A7C7X701-F1
#
_entry.id   AF-A0A7C7X701-F1
#
_cell.length_a   1.000
_cell.length_b   1.000
_cell.length_c   1.000
_cell.angle_alpha   90.00
_cell.angle_beta   90.00
_cell.angle_gamma   90.00
#
_symmetry.space_group_name_H-M   'P 1'
#
loop_
_entity.id
_entity.type
_entity.pdbx_description
1 polymer ?
#
loop_
_entity_poly.entity_id
_entity_poly.type
_entity_poly.pdbx_seq_one_letter_code
_entity_poly.pdbx_strand_id
1 'polypeptide(L)'
;MMPRIIESISTINSVFRTVLGFAIIGGVSAISWLGYSAYDNSINQAKRAADDLASARSSLDATRKDLRHARTQIDELGVQIKEQAVEIDRLATSLRLIKVDHRVARLNVLDQIVDEDTGVITSKIQFLEIDDRGQVIGEPQEFELQGQIVYIDGWIVKFDDKYIEEADIERGSSLVLFRRLFGEYQQPNEGFLLDEAGETPMAYVQAGKSSELEKKIWRDFWSIANDSQKARRLGIRAAHGDAPSIKMRKGMSYKIELRASDGLSITPEGPIVSAPST
;
A
#
# COMPACT_ATOMS: atom_id res chain seq x y z
N MET A 1 -5.57 132.27 48.90
CA MET A 1 -5.35 130.90 49.40
C MET A 1 -5.73 129.91 48.28
N MET A 2 -4.77 129.17 47.74
CA MET A 2 -4.93 127.93 46.91
C MET A 2 -5.16 126.71 47.85
N PRO A 3 -5.52 125.45 47.45
CA PRO A 3 -5.32 124.79 46.13
C PRO A 3 -6.34 123.66 45.67
N ARG A 4 -6.07 123.07 44.49
CA ARG A 4 -6.31 121.66 44.01
C ARG A 4 -7.73 121.16 43.64
N ILE A 5 -8.14 121.26 42.36
CA ILE A 5 -9.10 120.30 41.70
C ILE A 5 -8.82 120.13 40.17
N ILE A 6 -7.57 120.13 39.70
CA ILE A 6 -7.29 119.82 38.28
C ILE A 6 -6.15 118.79 38.21
N GLU A 7 -6.43 117.53 38.57
CA GLU A 7 -5.53 116.39 38.28
C GLU A 7 -6.17 114.98 38.38
N SER A 8 -7.51 114.85 38.46
CA SER A 8 -8.16 113.53 38.71
C SER A 8 -8.85 112.87 37.50
N ILE A 9 -8.85 113.46 36.30
CA ILE A 9 -9.57 112.90 35.14
C ILE A 9 -8.65 112.19 34.13
N SER A 10 -7.34 112.42 34.14
CA SER A 10 -6.39 111.70 33.27
C SER A 10 -5.84 110.40 33.90
N THR A 11 -5.79 110.31 35.23
CA THR A 11 -5.24 109.14 35.95
C THR A 11 -6.20 107.95 35.94
N ILE A 12 -7.51 108.18 36.03
CA ILE A 12 -8.53 107.10 36.01
C ILE A 12 -8.63 106.42 34.64
N ASN A 13 -8.47 107.19 33.55
CA ASN A 13 -8.51 106.65 32.18
C ASN A 13 -7.28 105.79 31.86
N SER A 14 -6.13 106.06 32.50
CA SER A 14 -4.92 105.26 32.38
C SER A 14 -5.02 103.91 33.09
N VAL A 15 -5.57 103.89 34.32
CA VAL A 15 -5.75 102.67 35.12
C VAL A 15 -6.79 101.73 34.48
N PHE A 16 -7.93 102.25 34.04
CA PHE A 16 -8.95 101.44 33.36
C PHE A 16 -8.43 100.79 32.09
N ARG A 17 -7.68 101.54 31.28
CA ARG A 17 -7.08 101.01 30.05
C ARG A 17 -6.00 99.97 30.33
N THR A 18 -5.25 100.11 31.42
CA THR A 18 -4.22 99.14 31.81
C THR A 18 -4.86 97.85 32.32
N VAL A 19 -5.89 97.94 33.16
CA VAL A 19 -6.65 96.78 33.66
C VAL A 19 -7.40 96.07 32.53
N LEU A 20 -8.02 96.83 31.61
CA LEU A 20 -8.68 96.29 30.44
C LEU A 20 -7.67 95.61 29.50
N GLY A 21 -6.47 96.19 29.34
CA GLY A 21 -5.38 95.57 28.60
C GLY A 21 -4.95 94.24 29.20
N PHE A 22 -4.76 94.16 30.52
CA PHE A 22 -4.44 92.90 31.19
C PHE A 22 -5.57 91.87 31.15
N ALA A 23 -6.84 92.29 31.24
CA ALA A 23 -7.99 91.39 31.11
C ALA A 23 -8.13 90.82 29.70
N ILE A 24 -7.89 91.63 28.67
CA ILE A 24 -7.89 91.19 27.27
C ILE A 24 -6.72 90.22 27.03
N ILE A 25 -5.51 90.55 27.49
CA ILE A 25 -4.33 89.69 27.32
C ILE A 25 -4.51 88.36 28.08
N GLY A 26 -5.01 88.41 29.33
CA GLY A 26 -5.29 87.23 30.14
C GLY A 26 -6.40 86.35 29.53
N GLY A 27 -7.46 86.95 29.03
CA GLY A 27 -8.56 86.26 28.34
C GLY A 27 -8.11 85.60 27.03
N VAL A 28 -7.34 86.31 26.20
CA VAL A 28 -6.78 85.77 24.94
C VAL A 28 -5.78 84.64 25.23
N SER A 29 -5.00 84.74 26.30
CA SER A 29 -4.05 83.69 26.71
C SER A 29 -4.77 82.41 27.18
N ALA A 30 -5.84 82.56 27.97
CA ALA A 30 -6.64 81.43 28.44
C ALA A 30 -7.40 80.74 27.29
N ILE A 31 -7.97 81.51 26.36
CA ILE A 31 -8.63 80.99 25.16
C ILE A 31 -7.63 80.27 24.26
N SER A 32 -6.41 80.79 24.11
CA SER A 32 -5.34 80.16 23.33
C SER A 32 -4.88 78.84 23.94
N TRP A 33 -4.74 78.77 25.27
CA TRP A 33 -4.31 77.55 25.96
C TRP A 33 -5.40 76.45 25.94
N LEU A 34 -6.67 76.82 26.13
CA LEU A 34 -7.80 75.89 26.02
C LEU A 34 -8.00 75.39 24.59
N GLY A 35 -7.81 76.25 23.58
CA GLY A 35 -7.82 75.85 22.17
C GLY A 35 -6.68 74.88 21.81
N TYR A 36 -5.46 75.15 22.30
CA TYR A 36 -4.29 74.30 22.04
C TYR A 36 -4.43 72.91 22.69
N SER A 37 -4.89 72.85 23.94
CA SER A 37 -5.05 71.59 24.68
C SER A 37 -6.20 70.71 24.17
N ALA A 38 -7.31 71.30 23.69
CA ALA A 38 -8.39 70.56 23.05
C ALA A 38 -7.99 70.02 21.66
N TYR A 39 -7.19 70.79 20.91
CA TYR A 39 -6.71 70.42 19.58
C TYR A 39 -5.67 69.28 19.64
N ASP A 40 -4.69 69.37 20.53
CA ASP A 40 -3.61 68.39 20.67
C ASP A 40 -4.12 66.99 21.07
N ASN A 41 -5.09 66.91 21.99
CA ASN A 41 -5.71 65.65 22.41
C ASN A 41 -6.48 64.96 21.28
N SER A 42 -7.14 65.72 20.39
CA SER A 42 -7.87 65.17 19.25
C SER A 42 -6.93 64.62 18.16
N ILE A 43 -5.80 65.29 17.94
CA ILE A 43 -4.76 64.84 16.99
C ILE A 43 -4.07 63.58 17.50
N ASN A 44 -3.76 63.52 18.80
CA ASN A 44 -3.14 62.35 19.42
C ASN A 44 -4.05 61.11 19.39
N GLN A 45 -5.37 61.28 19.57
CA GLN A 45 -6.34 60.19 19.41
C GLN A 45 -6.49 59.73 17.97
N ALA A 46 -6.58 60.67 17.01
CA ALA A 46 -6.64 60.35 15.59
C ALA A 46 -5.38 59.62 15.11
N LYS A 47 -4.20 60.00 15.62
CA LYS A 47 -2.92 59.35 15.32
C LYS A 47 -2.86 57.92 15.89
N ARG A 48 -3.26 57.71 17.14
CA ARG A 48 -3.35 56.36 17.74
C ARG A 48 -4.33 55.47 16.99
N ALA A 49 -5.51 55.99 16.66
CA ALA A 49 -6.47 55.27 15.84
C ALA A 49 -5.92 54.92 14.45
N ALA A 50 -5.13 55.80 13.83
CA ALA A 50 -4.47 55.52 12.56
C ALA A 50 -3.37 54.45 12.70
N ASP A 51 -2.58 54.48 13.77
CA ASP A 51 -1.52 53.49 14.07
C ASP A 51 -2.13 52.11 14.41
N ASP A 52 -3.24 52.07 15.16
CA ASP A 52 -4.01 50.86 15.47
C ASP A 52 -4.63 50.26 14.20
N LEU A 53 -5.18 51.08 13.31
CA LEU A 53 -5.67 50.63 12.00
C LEU A 53 -4.54 50.10 11.12
N ALA A 54 -3.35 50.72 11.16
CA ALA A 54 -2.19 50.27 10.41
C ALA A 54 -1.69 48.91 10.91
N SER A 55 -1.60 48.72 12.23
CA SER A 55 -1.20 47.44 12.83
C SER A 55 -2.24 46.32 12.64
N ALA A 56 -3.53 46.66 12.72
CA ALA A 56 -4.62 45.73 12.40
C ALA A 56 -4.60 45.31 10.93
N ARG A 57 -4.35 46.25 10.00
CA ARG A 57 -4.18 45.95 8.57
C ARG A 57 -2.97 45.03 8.33
N SER A 58 -1.83 45.32 8.95
CA SER A 58 -0.65 44.47 8.86
C SER A 58 -0.90 43.05 9.39
N SER A 59 -1.60 42.93 10.51
CA SER A 59 -1.99 41.63 11.08
C SER A 59 -2.94 40.87 10.15
N LEU A 60 -3.94 41.54 9.57
CA LEU A 60 -4.86 40.94 8.59
C LEU A 60 -4.12 40.45 7.35
N ASP A 61 -3.14 41.21 6.85
CA ASP A 61 -2.36 40.81 5.68
C ASP A 61 -1.42 39.63 6.00
N ALA A 62 -0.84 39.58 7.20
CA ALA A 62 -0.10 38.41 7.69
C ALA A 62 -1.00 37.16 7.78
N THR A 63 -2.16 37.27 8.44
CA THR A 63 -3.12 36.15 8.54
C THR A 63 -3.63 35.72 7.17
N ARG A 64 -3.87 36.65 6.24
CA ARG A 64 -4.24 36.32 4.85
C ARG A 64 -3.13 35.56 4.14
N LYS A 65 -1.87 35.93 4.37
CA LYS A 65 -0.72 35.23 3.80
C LYS A 65 -0.61 33.82 4.36
N ASP A 66 -0.76 33.66 5.68
CA ASP A 66 -0.74 32.36 6.34
C ASP A 66 -1.89 31.46 5.88
N LEU A 67 -3.10 32.01 5.74
CA LEU A 67 -4.25 31.29 5.18
C LEU A 67 -4.02 30.85 3.74
N ARG A 68 -3.37 31.67 2.91
CA ARG A 68 -2.99 31.28 1.54
C ARG A 68 -1.97 30.15 1.56
N HIS A 69 -0.93 30.25 2.39
CA HIS A 69 0.07 29.19 2.53
C HIS A 69 -0.56 27.88 3.02
N ALA A 70 -1.38 27.93 4.06
CA ALA A 70 -2.10 26.76 4.56
C ALA A 70 -3.05 26.18 3.50
N ARG A 71 -3.71 27.03 2.70
CA ARG A 71 -4.57 26.56 1.60
C ARG A 71 -3.77 25.84 0.54
N THR A 72 -2.62 26.39 0.11
CA THR A 72 -1.72 25.74 -0.84
C THR A 72 -1.23 24.40 -0.30
N GLN A 73 -0.84 24.32 0.97
CA GLN A 73 -0.43 23.06 1.61
C GLN A 73 -1.57 22.02 1.64
N ILE A 74 -2.81 22.44 1.94
CA ILE A 74 -3.97 21.54 1.91
C ILE A 74 -4.21 21.02 0.50
N ASP A 75 -4.10 21.88 -0.51
CA ASP A 75 -4.30 21.49 -1.90
C ASP A 75 -3.19 20.52 -2.36
N GLU A 76 -1.92 20.77 -2.01
CA GLU A 76 -0.77 19.88 -2.26
C GLU A 76 -0.92 18.51 -1.56
N LEU A 77 -1.24 18.51 -0.26
CA LEU A 77 -1.52 17.28 0.49
C LEU A 77 -2.73 16.54 -0.10
N GLY A 78 -3.74 17.25 -0.58
CA GLY A 78 -4.89 16.67 -1.26
C GLY A 78 -4.53 15.94 -2.56
N VAL A 79 -3.55 16.44 -3.31
CA VAL A 79 -3.00 15.76 -4.49
C VAL A 79 -2.22 14.50 -4.07
N GLN A 80 -1.33 14.63 -3.08
CA GLN A 80 -0.54 13.50 -2.58
C GLN A 80 -1.41 12.36 -2.03
N ILE A 81 -2.46 12.69 -1.26
CA ILE A 81 -3.41 11.70 -0.74
C ILE A 81 -4.11 10.96 -1.89
N LYS A 82 -4.47 11.65 -2.97
CA LYS A 82 -5.09 10.99 -4.14
C LYS A 82 -4.11 10.07 -4.85
N GLU A 83 -2.87 10.50 -5.05
CA GLU A 83 -1.82 9.68 -5.68
C GLU A 83 -1.54 8.42 -4.84
N GLN A 84 -1.37 8.59 -3.52
CA GLN A 84 -1.15 7.49 -2.59
C GLN A 84 -2.36 6.54 -2.53
N ALA A 85 -3.60 7.06 -2.59
CA ALA A 85 -4.79 6.23 -2.61
C ALA A 85 -4.86 5.35 -3.87
N VAL A 86 -4.49 5.89 -5.04
CA VAL A 86 -4.39 5.13 -6.29
C VAL A 86 -3.29 4.06 -6.19
N GLU A 87 -2.15 4.40 -5.60
CA GLU A 87 -1.05 3.44 -5.42
C GLU A 87 -1.44 2.32 -4.45
N ILE A 88 -2.09 2.63 -3.32
CA ILE A 88 -2.62 1.64 -2.39
C ILE A 88 -3.62 0.71 -3.07
N ASP A 89 -4.54 1.24 -3.88
CA ASP A 89 -5.53 0.42 -4.60
C ASP A 89 -4.88 -0.51 -5.62
N ARG A 90 -3.88 0.00 -6.37
CA ARG A 90 -3.07 -0.80 -7.28
C ARG A 90 -2.32 -1.92 -6.55
N LEU A 91 -1.65 -1.59 -5.44
CA LEU A 91 -0.91 -2.57 -4.63
C LEU A 91 -1.85 -3.61 -4.01
N ALA A 92 -3.01 -3.18 -3.50
CA ALA A 92 -4.01 -4.08 -2.94
C ALA A 92 -4.59 -5.03 -4.00
N THR A 93 -4.80 -4.54 -5.22
CA THR A 93 -5.23 -5.34 -6.37
C THR A 93 -4.16 -6.35 -6.77
N SER A 94 -2.90 -5.90 -6.88
CA SER A 94 -1.74 -6.76 -7.16
C SER A 94 -1.58 -7.86 -6.11
N LEU A 95 -1.69 -7.52 -4.82
CA LEU A 95 -1.67 -8.49 -3.71
C LEU A 95 -2.83 -9.48 -3.78
N ARG A 96 -4.00 -9.07 -4.26
CA ARG A 96 -5.16 -9.94 -4.43
C ARG A 96 -4.94 -10.92 -5.58
N LEU A 97 -4.40 -10.43 -6.70
CA LEU A 97 -4.08 -11.26 -7.87
C LEU A 97 -2.94 -12.24 -7.58
N ILE A 98 -1.90 -11.84 -6.84
CA ILE A 98 -0.85 -12.75 -6.36
C ILE A 98 -1.42 -13.90 -5.50
N LYS A 99 -2.56 -13.69 -4.82
CA LYS A 99 -3.23 -14.68 -3.97
C LYS A 99 -4.23 -15.57 -4.71
N VAL A 100 -4.54 -15.25 -5.96
CA VAL A 100 -5.56 -15.95 -6.76
C VAL A 100 -4.85 -16.68 -7.89
N ASP A 101 -5.21 -17.94 -8.07
CA ASP A 101 -4.69 -18.90 -9.05
C ASP A 101 -3.37 -19.58 -8.68
N HIS A 102 -3.52 -20.65 -7.91
CA HIS A 102 -2.49 -21.67 -7.70
C HIS A 102 -3.05 -22.98 -8.23
N ARG A 103 -2.26 -23.74 -9.00
CA ARG A 103 -2.58 -25.16 -9.23
C ARG A 103 -2.43 -25.85 -7.88
N VAL A 104 -3.52 -26.42 -7.39
CA VAL A 104 -3.58 -27.07 -6.09
C VAL A 104 -3.77 -28.57 -6.31
N ALA A 105 -2.99 -29.36 -5.59
CA ALA A 105 -3.21 -30.80 -5.50
C ALA A 105 -3.36 -31.21 -4.03
N ARG A 106 -3.95 -32.38 -3.83
CA ARG A 106 -4.08 -33.00 -2.51
C ARG A 106 -3.46 -34.39 -2.55
N LEU A 107 -2.73 -34.68 -1.48
CA LEU A 107 -2.10 -35.95 -1.23
C LEU A 107 -2.71 -36.57 0.03
N ASN A 108 -3.46 -37.65 -0.14
CA ASN A 108 -4.03 -38.43 0.95
C ASN A 108 -3.11 -39.61 1.24
N VAL A 109 -2.69 -39.78 2.50
CA VAL A 109 -1.90 -40.95 2.93
C VAL A 109 -2.85 -42.03 3.43
N LEU A 110 -3.17 -42.97 2.57
CA LEU A 110 -4.16 -44.02 2.83
C LEU A 110 -3.65 -45.03 3.85
N ASP A 111 -2.43 -45.52 3.65
CA ASP A 111 -1.84 -46.52 4.54
C ASP A 111 -0.31 -46.41 4.60
N GLN A 112 0.28 -46.96 5.66
CA GLN A 112 1.72 -47.13 5.82
C GLN A 112 1.97 -48.50 6.44
N ILE A 113 2.64 -49.37 5.69
CA ILE A 113 2.93 -50.75 6.09
C ILE A 113 4.43 -50.84 6.37
N VAL A 114 4.79 -51.42 7.50
CA VAL A 114 6.18 -51.74 7.80
C VAL A 114 6.37 -53.21 7.48
N ASP A 115 7.32 -53.50 6.60
CA ASP A 115 7.75 -54.87 6.33
C ASP A 115 8.50 -55.40 7.56
N GLU A 116 7.97 -56.46 8.18
CA GLU A 116 8.48 -57.00 9.46
C GLU A 116 9.88 -57.62 9.32
N ASP A 117 10.24 -58.10 8.13
CA ASP A 117 11.51 -58.78 7.87
C ASP A 117 12.64 -57.81 7.54
N THR A 118 12.32 -56.73 6.81
CA THR A 118 13.31 -55.76 6.31
C THR A 118 13.28 -54.43 7.05
N GLY A 119 12.21 -54.13 7.79
CA GLY A 119 11.98 -52.84 8.44
C GLY A 119 11.68 -51.70 7.47
N VAL A 120 11.51 -52.00 6.18
CA VAL A 120 11.22 -50.99 5.15
C VAL A 120 9.75 -50.57 5.26
N ILE A 121 9.52 -49.26 5.23
CA ILE A 121 8.18 -48.69 5.25
C ILE A 121 7.72 -48.54 3.79
N THR A 122 6.50 -48.96 3.48
CA THR A 122 5.82 -48.67 2.22
C THR A 122 4.59 -47.82 2.52
N SER A 123 4.50 -46.65 1.88
CA SER A 123 3.37 -45.73 2.04
C SER A 123 2.45 -45.79 0.83
N LYS A 124 1.18 -46.15 1.06
CA LYS A 124 0.14 -46.05 0.05
C LYS A 124 -0.50 -44.67 0.10
N ILE A 125 -0.45 -43.96 -1.02
CA ILE A 125 -0.97 -42.60 -1.15
C ILE A 125 -1.99 -42.50 -2.28
N GLN A 126 -2.79 -41.44 -2.25
CA GLN A 126 -3.65 -41.02 -3.33
C GLN A 126 -3.37 -39.55 -3.64
N PHE A 127 -3.06 -39.27 -4.90
CA PHE A 127 -2.87 -37.94 -5.44
C PHE A 127 -4.09 -37.53 -6.25
N LEU A 128 -4.57 -36.31 -6.05
CA LEU A 128 -5.63 -35.73 -6.84
C LEU A 128 -5.40 -34.23 -7.04
N GLU A 129 -5.78 -33.72 -8.20
CA GLU A 129 -5.75 -32.29 -8.46
C GLU A 129 -7.07 -31.64 -8.09
N ILE A 130 -7.00 -30.36 -7.71
CA ILE A 130 -8.13 -29.60 -7.22
C ILE A 130 -8.19 -28.26 -7.97
N ASP A 131 -9.40 -27.87 -8.39
CA ASP A 131 -9.67 -26.57 -8.99
C ASP A 131 -9.70 -25.43 -7.95
N ASP A 132 -9.91 -24.20 -8.45
CA ASP A 132 -10.05 -22.99 -7.64
C ASP A 132 -11.25 -23.02 -6.67
N ARG A 133 -12.22 -23.92 -6.91
CA ARG A 133 -13.43 -24.11 -6.11
C ARG A 133 -13.32 -25.27 -5.13
N GLY A 134 -12.19 -25.97 -5.09
CA GLY A 134 -12.01 -27.12 -4.22
C GLY A 134 -12.54 -28.45 -4.79
N GLN A 135 -12.93 -28.49 -6.07
CA GLN A 135 -13.44 -29.69 -6.73
C GLN A 135 -12.30 -30.49 -7.36
N VAL A 136 -12.46 -31.81 -7.37
CA VAL A 136 -11.46 -32.72 -7.93
C VAL A 136 -11.43 -32.60 -9.46
N ILE A 137 -10.22 -32.47 -10.01
CA ILE A 137 -9.94 -32.47 -11.44
C ILE A 137 -9.44 -33.87 -11.81
N GLY A 138 -10.12 -34.53 -12.74
CA GLY A 138 -9.75 -35.86 -13.21
C GLY A 138 -9.99 -36.96 -12.18
N GLU A 139 -9.38 -38.12 -12.41
CA GLU A 139 -9.49 -39.30 -11.54
C GLU A 139 -8.35 -39.31 -10.51
N PRO A 140 -8.62 -39.57 -9.23
CA PRO A 140 -7.58 -39.76 -8.22
C PRO A 140 -6.65 -40.93 -8.60
N GLN A 141 -5.34 -40.71 -8.46
CA GLN A 141 -4.32 -41.71 -8.76
C GLN A 141 -3.71 -42.25 -7.46
N GLU A 142 -3.67 -43.57 -7.29
CA GLU A 142 -3.05 -44.22 -6.14
C GLU A 142 -1.64 -44.70 -6.46
N PHE A 143 -0.72 -44.54 -5.50
CA PHE A 143 0.68 -44.91 -5.64
C PHE A 143 1.23 -45.55 -4.37
N GLU A 144 2.25 -46.39 -4.54
CA GLU A 144 2.98 -47.02 -3.45
C GLU A 144 4.42 -46.53 -3.42
N LEU A 145 4.74 -45.72 -2.42
CA LEU A 145 6.05 -45.12 -2.24
C LEU A 145 6.89 -45.90 -1.24
N GLN A 146 8.19 -46.01 -1.53
CA GLN A 146 9.14 -46.62 -0.59
C GLN A 146 9.61 -45.57 0.42
N GLY A 147 9.16 -45.75 1.65
CA GLY A 147 9.48 -44.93 2.81
C GLY A 147 8.28 -44.12 3.30
N GLN A 148 8.57 -43.15 4.16
CA GLN A 148 7.62 -42.29 4.84
C GLN A 148 7.76 -40.82 4.45
N ILE A 149 8.72 -40.46 3.60
CA ILE A 149 8.93 -39.12 3.07
C ILE A 149 8.60 -39.14 1.59
N VAL A 150 7.65 -38.31 1.18
CA VAL A 150 7.33 -38.12 -0.23
C VAL A 150 8.03 -36.88 -0.76
N TYR A 151 8.56 -36.97 -1.97
CA TYR A 151 9.05 -35.87 -2.77
C TYR A 151 8.09 -35.64 -3.95
N ILE A 152 7.83 -34.38 -4.27
CA ILE A 152 6.96 -34.00 -5.40
C ILE A 152 7.80 -33.17 -6.36
N ASP A 153 8.29 -33.78 -7.43
CA ASP A 153 9.05 -33.09 -8.49
C ASP A 153 8.10 -32.29 -9.38
N GLY A 154 8.40 -31.01 -9.53
CA GLY A 154 7.67 -30.10 -10.39
C GLY A 154 8.60 -29.16 -11.16
N TRP A 155 8.19 -28.80 -12.38
CA TRP A 155 8.79 -27.70 -13.11
C TRP A 155 7.97 -26.44 -12.90
N ILE A 156 8.63 -25.38 -12.45
CA ILE A 156 8.00 -24.11 -12.10
C ILE A 156 8.43 -23.04 -13.09
N VAL A 157 7.47 -22.24 -13.53
CA VAL A 157 7.69 -21.01 -14.32
C VAL A 157 7.06 -19.83 -13.60
N LYS A 158 7.87 -18.81 -13.35
CA LYS A 158 7.46 -17.55 -12.73
C LYS A 158 7.54 -16.45 -13.78
N PHE A 159 6.43 -15.75 -14.00
CA PHE A 159 6.38 -14.58 -14.87
C PHE A 159 6.82 -13.31 -14.13
N ASP A 160 7.17 -12.28 -14.91
CA ASP A 160 7.44 -10.93 -14.40
C ASP A 160 6.22 -10.37 -13.67
N ASP A 161 6.46 -9.67 -12.56
CA ASP A 161 5.41 -9.17 -11.67
C ASP A 161 4.39 -8.29 -12.41
N LYS A 162 4.81 -7.51 -13.41
CA LYS A 162 3.90 -6.68 -14.24
C LYS A 162 2.75 -7.48 -14.88
N TYR A 163 2.98 -8.73 -15.29
CA TYR A 163 1.93 -9.55 -15.90
C TYR A 163 0.94 -10.08 -14.87
N ILE A 164 1.42 -10.28 -13.64
CA ILE A 164 0.61 -10.67 -12.49
C ILE A 164 -0.23 -9.47 -12.03
N GLU A 165 0.36 -8.28 -11.97
CA GLU A 165 -0.33 -7.03 -11.62
C GLU A 165 -1.41 -6.65 -12.65
N GLU A 166 -1.15 -6.87 -13.94
CA GLU A 166 -2.07 -6.56 -15.04
C GLU A 166 -3.14 -7.64 -15.25
N ALA A 167 -3.13 -8.73 -14.46
CA ALA A 167 -4.01 -9.90 -14.63
C ALA A 167 -3.98 -10.44 -16.07
N ASP A 168 -2.79 -10.54 -16.66
CA ASP A 168 -2.60 -11.07 -18.01
C ASP A 168 -3.22 -12.46 -18.11
N ILE A 169 -3.98 -12.71 -19.18
CA ILE A 169 -4.77 -13.94 -19.34
C ILE A 169 -3.86 -15.18 -19.38
N GLU A 170 -2.66 -15.08 -19.96
CA GLU A 170 -1.72 -16.19 -20.12
C GLU A 170 -0.61 -16.19 -19.05
N ARG A 171 -0.34 -15.04 -18.42
CA ARG A 171 0.83 -14.82 -17.54
C ARG A 171 0.48 -14.28 -16.15
N GLY A 172 -0.81 -14.21 -15.83
CA GLY A 172 -1.33 -13.68 -14.57
C GLY A 172 -1.03 -14.56 -13.35
N SER A 173 -0.52 -15.78 -13.54
CA SER A 173 -0.09 -16.67 -12.45
C SER A 173 1.12 -17.52 -12.83
N SER A 174 1.82 -18.04 -11.82
CA SER A 174 2.93 -18.98 -12.05
C SER A 174 2.40 -20.32 -12.57
N LEU A 175 3.18 -20.97 -13.42
CA LEU A 175 2.85 -22.29 -13.97
C LEU A 175 3.63 -23.38 -13.26
N VAL A 176 3.00 -24.54 -13.07
CA VAL A 176 3.65 -25.75 -12.57
C VAL A 176 3.21 -26.97 -13.38
N LEU A 177 4.19 -27.77 -13.76
CA LEU A 177 4.02 -29.11 -14.29
C LEU A 177 4.44 -30.10 -13.20
N PHE A 178 3.50 -30.87 -12.64
CA PHE A 178 3.82 -31.90 -11.66
C PHE A 178 4.37 -33.11 -12.40
N ARG A 179 5.68 -33.34 -12.29
CA ARG A 179 6.32 -34.39 -13.09
C ARG A 179 6.20 -35.74 -12.43
N ARG A 180 6.64 -35.84 -11.18
CA ARG A 180 6.81 -37.12 -10.51
C ARG A 180 6.62 -37.05 -9.01
N LEU A 181 6.29 -38.20 -8.44
CA LEU A 181 6.33 -38.46 -7.01
C LEU A 181 7.20 -39.68 -6.71
N PHE A 182 7.97 -39.61 -5.63
CA PHE A 182 8.85 -40.70 -5.20
C PHE A 182 9.09 -40.65 -3.70
N GLY A 183 9.37 -41.82 -3.11
CA GLY A 183 9.75 -41.96 -1.71
C GLY A 183 11.25 -41.73 -1.48
N GLU A 184 11.68 -41.59 -0.22
CA GLU A 184 13.09 -41.35 0.12
C GLU A 184 14.03 -42.50 -0.22
N TYR A 185 13.50 -43.70 -0.43
CA TYR A 185 14.28 -44.87 -0.82
C TYR A 185 14.16 -45.21 -2.32
N GLN A 186 13.49 -44.36 -3.10
CA GLN A 186 13.37 -44.48 -4.56
C GLN A 186 14.25 -43.46 -5.27
N GLN A 187 14.83 -43.84 -6.42
CA GLN A 187 15.50 -42.86 -7.26
C GLN A 187 14.47 -41.99 -8.01
N PRO A 188 14.76 -40.70 -8.29
CA PRO A 188 13.82 -39.82 -9.00
C PRO A 188 13.42 -40.27 -10.42
N ASN A 189 14.24 -41.11 -11.07
CA ASN A 189 13.93 -41.73 -12.37
C ASN A 189 13.00 -42.94 -12.25
N GLU A 190 12.91 -43.57 -11.08
CA GLU A 190 12.01 -44.68 -10.73
C GLU A 190 10.69 -44.19 -10.12
N GLY A 191 10.58 -42.88 -9.85
CA GLY A 191 9.36 -42.26 -9.37
C GLY A 191 8.18 -42.39 -10.34
N PHE A 192 6.98 -42.30 -9.78
CA PHE A 192 5.74 -42.37 -10.55
C PHE A 192 5.51 -41.06 -11.29
N LEU A 193 5.19 -41.15 -12.58
CA LEU A 193 4.86 -40.00 -13.42
C LEU A 193 3.45 -39.50 -13.11
N LEU A 194 3.32 -38.18 -12.98
CA LEU A 194 2.06 -37.46 -12.82
C LEU A 194 1.65 -36.82 -14.16
N ASP A 195 2.41 -35.82 -14.61
CA ASP A 195 2.28 -35.21 -15.93
C ASP A 195 3.47 -35.59 -16.84
N GLU A 196 3.21 -35.71 -18.15
CA GLU A 196 4.25 -35.87 -19.16
C GLU A 196 4.84 -34.52 -19.63
N ALA A 197 6.16 -34.51 -19.83
CA ALA A 197 6.86 -33.31 -20.31
C ALA A 197 6.49 -32.99 -21.76
N GLY A 198 5.89 -31.82 -21.98
CA GLY A 198 5.46 -31.35 -23.30
C GLY A 198 3.97 -31.52 -23.56
N GLU A 199 3.24 -32.22 -22.68
CA GLU A 199 1.78 -32.19 -22.64
C GLU A 199 1.29 -31.04 -21.75
N THR A 200 0.07 -30.57 -22.01
CA THR A 200 -0.59 -29.60 -21.12
C THR A 200 -1.32 -30.39 -20.04
N PRO A 201 -1.01 -30.16 -18.74
CA PRO A 201 -1.75 -30.75 -17.64
C PRO A 201 -3.27 -30.59 -17.75
N MET A 202 -4.02 -31.62 -17.36
CA MET A 202 -5.48 -31.62 -17.46
C MET A 202 -6.13 -30.44 -16.72
N ALA A 203 -5.55 -30.01 -15.59
CA ALA A 203 -6.03 -28.86 -14.85
C ALA A 203 -6.02 -27.55 -15.65
N TYR A 204 -5.04 -27.35 -16.54
CA TYR A 204 -4.98 -26.17 -17.38
C TYR A 204 -5.92 -26.24 -18.58
N VAL A 205 -6.19 -27.45 -19.09
CA VAL A 205 -7.19 -27.69 -20.13
C VAL A 205 -8.60 -27.36 -19.61
N GLN A 206 -8.93 -27.81 -18.40
CA GLN A 206 -10.25 -27.62 -17.80
C GLN A 206 -10.50 -26.17 -17.34
N ALA A 207 -9.45 -25.45 -16.95
CA ALA A 207 -9.50 -24.01 -16.67
C ALA A 207 -9.61 -23.12 -17.92
N GLY A 208 -9.63 -23.72 -19.13
CA GLY A 208 -9.66 -22.97 -20.40
C GLY A 208 -8.37 -22.19 -20.69
N LYS A 209 -7.27 -22.53 -19.99
CA LYS A 209 -5.98 -21.81 -20.02
C LYS A 209 -4.89 -22.50 -20.86
N SER A 210 -5.21 -23.54 -21.64
CA SER A 210 -4.25 -24.17 -22.56
C SER A 210 -3.90 -23.22 -23.72
N SER A 211 -2.94 -22.33 -23.47
CA SER A 211 -2.43 -21.38 -24.45
C SER A 211 -1.31 -22.00 -25.29
N GLU A 212 -1.13 -21.51 -26.51
CA GLU A 212 0.03 -21.88 -27.33
C GLU A 212 1.35 -21.43 -26.68
N LEU A 213 1.30 -20.38 -25.85
CA LEU A 213 2.42 -19.95 -25.02
C LEU A 213 2.83 -21.05 -24.03
N GLU A 214 1.87 -21.60 -23.29
CA GLU A 214 2.12 -22.63 -22.29
C GLU A 214 2.74 -23.89 -22.92
N LYS A 215 2.16 -24.41 -24.00
CA LYS A 215 2.72 -25.57 -24.72
C LYS A 215 4.16 -25.32 -25.17
N LYS A 216 4.45 -24.10 -25.65
CA LYS A 216 5.79 -23.70 -26.03
C LYS A 216 6.74 -23.66 -24.84
N ILE A 217 6.28 -23.16 -23.69
CA ILE A 217 7.07 -23.12 -22.45
C ILE A 217 7.47 -24.55 -22.03
N TRP A 218 6.51 -25.48 -21.98
CA TRP A 218 6.81 -26.84 -21.53
C TRP A 218 7.70 -27.62 -22.49
N ARG A 219 7.49 -27.48 -23.80
CA ARG A 219 8.35 -28.10 -24.82
C ARG A 219 9.79 -27.59 -24.77
N ASP A 220 9.98 -26.30 -24.57
CA ASP A 220 11.30 -25.65 -24.59
C ASP A 220 11.85 -25.40 -23.17
N PHE A 221 11.29 -26.04 -22.13
CA PHE A 221 11.48 -25.64 -20.73
C PHE A 221 12.95 -25.43 -20.35
N TRP A 222 13.81 -26.42 -20.57
CA TRP A 222 15.24 -26.32 -20.23
C TRP A 222 16.00 -25.32 -21.10
N SER A 223 15.58 -25.13 -22.35
CA SER A 223 16.17 -24.09 -23.19
C SER A 223 15.81 -22.69 -22.67
N ILE A 224 14.60 -22.52 -22.14
CA ILE A 224 14.17 -21.26 -21.52
C ILE A 224 14.88 -21.06 -20.18
N ALA A 225 14.94 -22.08 -19.33
CA ALA A 225 15.56 -22.03 -18.02
C ALA A 225 17.05 -21.66 -18.06
N ASN A 226 17.78 -22.13 -19.09
CA ASN A 226 19.21 -21.87 -19.25
C ASN A 226 19.54 -20.62 -20.10
N ASP A 227 18.54 -19.94 -20.66
CA ASP A 227 18.73 -18.73 -21.47
C ASP A 227 17.87 -17.57 -20.95
N SER A 228 18.51 -16.68 -20.19
CA SER A 228 17.87 -15.49 -19.62
C SER A 228 17.27 -14.54 -20.67
N GLN A 229 17.83 -14.47 -21.88
CA GLN A 229 17.26 -13.64 -22.95
C GLN A 229 16.00 -14.29 -23.53
N LYS A 230 16.01 -15.61 -23.73
CA LYS A 230 14.83 -16.35 -24.19
C LYS A 230 13.70 -16.28 -23.17
N ALA A 231 14.01 -16.44 -21.87
CA ALA A 231 13.06 -16.29 -20.78
C ALA A 231 12.42 -14.89 -20.75
N ARG A 232 13.24 -13.82 -20.79
CA ARG A 232 12.73 -12.42 -20.78
C ARG A 232 11.83 -12.10 -21.96
N ARG A 233 12.09 -12.63 -23.16
CA ARG A 233 11.20 -12.44 -24.33
C ARG A 233 9.81 -13.04 -24.13
N LEU A 234 9.70 -14.05 -23.28
CA LEU A 234 8.44 -14.70 -22.89
C LEU A 234 7.82 -14.09 -21.63
N GLY A 235 8.45 -13.07 -21.03
CA GLY A 235 8.01 -12.47 -19.77
C GLY A 235 8.28 -13.34 -18.54
N ILE A 236 9.23 -14.29 -18.64
CA ILE A 236 9.58 -15.24 -17.58
C ILE A 236 10.77 -14.68 -16.80
N ARG A 237 10.59 -14.50 -15.49
CA ARG A 237 11.65 -14.08 -14.57
C ARG A 237 12.47 -15.25 -14.03
N ALA A 238 11.84 -16.43 -13.90
CA ALA A 238 12.52 -17.65 -13.46
C ALA A 238 11.83 -18.92 -14.00
N ALA A 239 12.63 -19.91 -14.39
CA ALA A 239 12.16 -21.26 -14.73
C ALA A 239 13.15 -22.28 -14.14
N HIS A 240 12.65 -23.23 -13.35
CA HIS A 240 13.49 -24.18 -12.60
C HIS A 240 12.69 -25.41 -12.14
N GLY A 241 13.40 -26.48 -11.79
CA GLY A 241 12.82 -27.61 -11.07
C GLY A 241 12.74 -27.33 -9.57
N ASP A 242 11.73 -27.89 -8.91
CA ASP A 242 11.52 -27.84 -7.46
C ASP A 242 11.00 -29.20 -6.99
N ALA A 243 11.43 -29.65 -5.82
CA ALA A 243 11.10 -30.97 -5.28
C ALA A 243 10.89 -30.92 -3.76
N PRO A 244 9.86 -30.21 -3.27
CA PRO A 244 9.56 -30.19 -1.84
C PRO A 244 9.23 -31.59 -1.33
N SER A 245 9.52 -31.80 -0.06
CA SER A 245 9.33 -33.09 0.61
C SER A 245 8.65 -32.94 1.95
N ILE A 246 7.88 -33.95 2.35
CA ILE A 246 7.29 -34.02 3.68
C ILE A 246 7.27 -35.45 4.21
N LYS A 247 7.44 -35.58 5.54
CA LYS A 247 7.19 -36.84 6.23
C LYS A 247 5.69 -37.08 6.38
N MET A 248 5.20 -38.08 5.66
CA MET A 248 3.82 -38.55 5.61
C MET A 248 3.41 -39.21 6.91
N ARG A 249 2.12 -39.10 7.24
CA ARG A 249 1.47 -39.79 8.34
C ARG A 249 0.20 -40.45 7.84
N LYS A 250 0.07 -41.76 8.09
CA LYS A 250 -1.14 -42.52 7.80
C LYS A 250 -2.40 -41.78 8.25
N GLY A 251 -3.40 -41.73 7.36
CA GLY A 251 -4.69 -41.10 7.60
C GLY A 251 -4.71 -39.58 7.47
N MET A 252 -3.61 -38.93 7.06
CA MET A 252 -3.54 -37.47 6.88
C MET A 252 -3.67 -37.07 5.41
N SER A 253 -4.25 -35.88 5.20
CA SER A 253 -4.28 -35.15 3.93
C SER A 253 -3.26 -34.01 3.96
N TYR A 254 -2.61 -33.78 2.82
CA TYR A 254 -1.68 -32.68 2.59
C TYR A 254 -2.07 -31.90 1.35
N LYS A 255 -2.12 -30.57 1.47
CA LYS A 255 -2.29 -29.65 0.35
C LYS A 255 -0.96 -29.32 -0.28
N ILE A 256 -0.91 -29.40 -1.59
CA ILE A 256 0.23 -29.01 -2.42
C ILE A 256 -0.21 -27.76 -3.16
N GLU A 257 0.52 -26.67 -2.98
CA GLU A 257 0.20 -25.39 -3.61
C GLU A 257 1.45 -24.71 -4.17
N LEU A 258 1.33 -24.15 -5.37
CA LEU A 258 2.32 -23.25 -5.94
C LEU A 258 1.95 -21.81 -5.62
N ARG A 259 2.71 -21.12 -4.76
CA ARG A 259 2.52 -19.68 -4.54
C ARG A 259 3.30 -18.86 -5.57
N ALA A 260 2.69 -17.81 -6.11
CA ALA A 260 3.34 -16.93 -7.10
C ALA A 260 4.63 -16.24 -6.58
N SER A 261 4.69 -15.99 -5.27
CA SER A 261 5.85 -15.37 -4.61
C SER A 261 6.90 -16.37 -4.12
N ASP A 262 6.60 -17.67 -4.07
CA ASP A 262 7.43 -18.68 -3.42
C ASP A 262 7.65 -19.88 -4.36
N GLY A 263 7.85 -21.09 -3.85
CA GLY A 263 7.93 -22.33 -4.62
C GLY A 263 6.68 -23.20 -4.49
N LEU A 264 6.84 -24.49 -4.78
CA LEU A 264 5.88 -25.49 -4.37
C LEU A 264 5.97 -25.69 -2.87
N SER A 265 4.82 -25.75 -2.20
CA SER A 265 4.74 -25.99 -0.76
C SER A 265 3.76 -27.10 -0.43
N ILE A 266 4.11 -27.88 0.59
CA ILE A 266 3.29 -28.96 1.10
C ILE A 266 2.85 -28.59 2.53
N THR A 267 1.55 -28.50 2.76
CA THR A 267 0.97 -28.12 4.06
C THR A 267 -0.04 -29.18 4.53
N PRO A 268 -0.02 -29.58 5.81
CA PRO A 268 -0.97 -30.57 6.32
C PRO A 268 -2.38 -29.94 6.44
N GLU A 269 -3.41 -30.65 5.97
CA GLU A 269 -4.82 -30.24 6.08
C GLU A 269 -5.57 -30.92 7.23
N GLY A 270 -4.99 -31.98 7.81
CA GLY A 270 -5.62 -32.77 8.88
C GLY A 270 -5.94 -34.19 8.44
N PRO A 271 -6.81 -34.91 9.17
CA PRO A 271 -7.25 -36.24 8.79
C PRO A 271 -7.97 -36.26 7.44
N ILE A 272 -7.87 -37.36 6.71
CA ILE A 272 -8.64 -37.56 5.46
C ILE A 272 -10.13 -37.47 5.79
N VAL A 273 -10.80 -36.46 5.27
CA VAL A 273 -12.25 -36.32 5.35
C VAL A 273 -12.83 -37.11 4.18
N SER A 274 -13.36 -38.30 4.45
CA SER A 274 -14.17 -39.02 3.47
C SER A 274 -15.32 -38.12 3.05
N ALA A 275 -15.47 -37.84 1.76
CA ALA A 275 -16.67 -37.17 1.27
C ALA A 275 -17.90 -37.95 1.76
N PRO A 276 -18.98 -37.29 2.22
CA PRO A 276 -20.20 -38.00 2.57
C PRO A 276 -20.64 -38.78 1.32
N SER A 277 -20.74 -40.09 1.46
CA SER A 277 -21.35 -40.97 0.47
C SER A 277 -22.78 -40.48 0.24
N THR A 278 -23.01 -39.81 -0.89
CA THR A 278 -24.34 -39.53 -1.43
C THR A 278 -24.97 -40.79 -1.98
#